data_AF-B5IKN6-F1
#
_entry.id   AF-B5IKN6-F1
#
_cell.length_a   1.000
_cell.length_b   1.000
_cell.length_c   1.000
_cell.angle_alpha   90.00
_cell.angle_beta   90.00
_cell.angle_gamma   90.00
#
_symmetry.space_group_name_H-M   'P 1'
#
loop_
_entity.id
_entity.type
_entity.pdbx_description
1 polymer ?
#
loop_
_entity_poly.entity_id
_entity_poly.type
_entity_poly.pdbx_seq_one_letter_code
_entity_poly.pdbx_strand_id
1 'polypeptide(L)'
;MTPGDLSAVVVPEGPLTMSTLLALEPAALRRLLKGGLRRGMSAEQLDSIFQDGWGCSLETPDAQELLQLLVARGWLQVDGSQWKTRLG
;
A
#
# COMPACT_ATOMS: atom_id res chain seq x y z
N MET A 1 16.76 -6.45 -4.63
CA MET A 1 15.42 -6.14 -5.13
C MET A 1 15.58 -4.96 -6.06
N THR A 2 15.15 -5.08 -7.31
CA THR A 2 15.06 -3.92 -8.20
C THR A 2 13.91 -3.06 -7.68
N PRO A 3 14.10 -1.75 -7.43
CA PRO A 3 12.98 -0.88 -7.08
C PRO A 3 11.90 -1.00 -8.15
N GLY A 4 10.66 -1.23 -7.72
CA GLY A 4 9.51 -1.22 -8.62
C GLY A 4 9.21 0.19 -9.11
N ASP A 5 8.55 0.31 -10.25
CA ASP A 5 7.96 1.57 -10.71
C ASP A 5 6.58 1.74 -10.07
N LEU A 6 6.36 2.83 -9.32
CA LEU A 6 5.05 3.15 -8.73
C LEU A 6 3.98 3.36 -9.80
N SER A 7 4.37 3.92 -10.95
CA SER A 7 3.48 4.23 -12.07
C SER A 7 2.92 2.97 -12.74
N ALA A 8 3.61 1.83 -12.56
CA ALA A 8 3.21 0.54 -13.10
C ALA A 8 2.30 -0.26 -12.15
N VAL A 9 1.98 0.28 -10.96
CA VAL A 9 1.14 -0.41 -9.98
C VAL A 9 -0.31 -0.44 -10.47
N VAL A 10 -0.79 -1.63 -10.82
CA VAL A 10 -2.19 -1.85 -11.16
C VAL A 10 -2.93 -2.32 -9.92
N VAL A 11 -3.93 -1.54 -9.50
CA VAL A 11 -4.84 -1.90 -8.40
C VAL A 11 -6.11 -2.54 -8.99
N PRO A 12 -6.34 -3.85 -8.81
CA PRO A 12 -7.53 -4.53 -9.28
C PRO A 12 -8.84 -3.87 -8.85
N GLU A 13 -9.88 -4.12 -9.65
CA GLU A 13 -11.23 -3.74 -9.24
C GLU A 13 -11.81 -4.71 -8.20
N GLY A 14 -12.74 -4.21 -7.38
CA GLY A 14 -13.41 -4.94 -6.32
C GLY A 14 -12.85 -4.72 -4.89
N PRO A 15 -13.47 -5.38 -3.90
CA PRO A 15 -12.98 -5.38 -2.52
C PRO A 15 -11.66 -6.14 -2.40
N LEU A 16 -10.83 -5.74 -1.43
CA LEU A 16 -9.61 -6.46 -1.11
C LEU A 16 -9.96 -7.73 -0.33
N THR A 17 -9.81 -8.89 -0.96
CA THR A 17 -9.92 -10.18 -0.28
C THR A 17 -8.52 -10.72 0.06
N MET A 18 -8.43 -11.75 0.92
CA MET A 18 -7.15 -12.42 1.19
C MET A 18 -6.56 -13.07 -0.06
N SER A 19 -7.38 -13.64 -0.94
CA SER A 19 -6.91 -14.21 -2.20
C SER A 19 -6.39 -13.13 -3.15
N THR A 20 -7.12 -12.02 -3.31
CA THR A 20 -6.66 -10.86 -4.10
C THR A 20 -5.33 -10.35 -3.54
N LEU A 21 -5.25 -10.13 -2.23
CA LEU A 21 -4.05 -9.65 -1.56
C LEU A 21 -2.83 -10.53 -1.84
N LEU A 22 -2.98 -11.85 -1.79
CA LEU A 22 -1.88 -12.79 -2.06
C LEU A 22 -1.46 -12.79 -3.54
N ALA A 23 -2.36 -12.43 -4.45
CA ALA A 23 -2.10 -12.34 -5.89
C ALA A 23 -1.61 -10.96 -6.35
N LEU A 24 -1.62 -9.94 -5.49
CA LEU A 24 -1.23 -8.58 -5.87
C LEU A 24 0.24 -8.49 -6.26
N GLU A 25 0.50 -7.92 -7.43
CA GLU A 25 1.80 -7.44 -7.86
C GLU A 25 1.76 -5.90 -8.00
N PRO A 26 2.86 -5.20 -7.71
CA PRO A 26 4.15 -5.73 -7.28
C PRO A 26 4.14 -6.26 -5.83
N ALA A 27 5.09 -7.13 -5.48
CA ALA A 27 5.27 -7.65 -4.12
C ALA A 27 5.35 -6.56 -3.03
N ALA A 28 5.82 -5.35 -3.37
CA ALA A 28 5.83 -4.19 -2.49
C ALA A 28 4.42 -3.73 -2.10
N LEU A 29 3.48 -3.67 -3.06
CA LEU A 29 2.07 -3.37 -2.80
C LEU A 29 1.45 -4.40 -1.85
N ARG A 30 1.72 -5.69 -2.10
CA ARG A 30 1.29 -6.77 -1.21
C ARG A 30 1.84 -6.59 0.20
N ARG A 31 3.12 -6.24 0.35
CA ARG A 31 3.76 -6.01 1.65
C ARG A 31 3.14 -4.82 2.39
N LEU A 32 2.88 -3.72 1.68
CA LEU A 32 2.17 -2.54 2.20
C LEU A 32 0.81 -2.94 2.79
N LEU A 33 -0.02 -3.61 2.00
CA LEU A 33 -1.36 -3.99 2.45
C LEU A 33 -1.32 -5.06 3.56
N LYS A 34 -0.37 -6.00 3.54
CA LYS A 34 -0.19 -6.96 4.64
C LYS A 34 0.25 -6.28 5.94
N GLY A 35 1.08 -5.24 5.86
CA GLY A 35 1.51 -4.45 7.02
C GLY A 35 0.34 -3.79 7.73
N GLY A 36 -0.63 -3.29 6.97
CA GLY A 36 -1.82 -2.63 7.52
C GLY A 36 -2.89 -3.55 8.12
N LEU A 37 -2.83 -4.88 7.92
CA LEU A 37 -3.88 -5.83 8.39
C LEU A 37 -3.95 -6.03 9.90
N ARG A 38 -2.86 -5.78 10.63
CA ARG A 38 -2.77 -6.07 12.07
C ARG A 38 -3.11 -4.86 12.91
N ARG A 39 -2.09 -4.15 13.36
CA ARG A 39 -2.22 -2.95 14.20
C ARG A 39 -2.19 -1.67 13.37
N GLY A 40 -2.33 -1.76 12.06
CA GLY A 40 -1.99 -0.66 11.15
C GLY A 40 -0.49 -0.35 11.15
N MET A 41 -0.10 0.58 10.29
CA MET A 41 1.28 1.04 10.13
C MET A 41 1.39 2.52 10.50
N SER A 42 2.46 2.90 11.18
CA SER A 42 2.78 4.34 11.32
C SER A 42 3.24 4.93 9.99
N ALA A 43 3.33 6.26 9.91
CA ALA A 43 3.87 6.94 8.74
C ALA A 43 5.32 6.53 8.46
N GLU A 44 6.15 6.33 9.49
CA GLU A 44 7.55 5.89 9.34
C GLU A 44 7.64 4.46 8.80
N GLN A 45 6.76 3.56 9.27
CA GLN A 45 6.70 2.19 8.75
C GLN A 45 6.24 2.19 7.29
N LEU A 46 5.30 3.06 6.94
CA LEU A 46 4.83 3.21 5.58
C LEU A 46 5.95 3.74 4.67
N ASP A 47 6.65 4.80 5.07
CA ASP A 47 7.80 5.36 4.33
C ASP A 47 8.90 4.32 4.13
N SER A 48 9.23 3.53 5.15
CA SER A 48 10.20 2.42 5.01
C SER A 48 9.77 1.40 3.96
N ILE A 49 8.47 1.09 3.84
CA ILE A 49 7.97 0.17 2.80
C ILE A 49 8.09 0.81 1.41
N PHE A 50 7.84 2.11 1.28
CA PHE A 50 8.01 2.83 0.02
C PHE A 50 9.48 2.87 -0.43
N GLN A 51 10.39 3.15 0.50
CA GLN A 51 11.84 3.13 0.26
C GLN A 51 12.33 1.74 -0.14
N ASP A 52 11.92 0.70 0.59
CA ASP A 52 12.35 -0.68 0.30
C ASP A 52 11.75 -1.24 -1.01
N GLY A 53 10.51 -0.86 -1.32
CA GLY A 53 9.75 -1.41 -2.43
C GLY A 53 9.98 -0.70 -3.76
N TRP A 54 10.08 0.62 -3.71
CA TRP A 54 10.10 1.50 -4.89
C TRP A 54 11.26 2.51 -4.87
N GLY A 55 12.04 2.58 -3.79
CA GLY A 55 13.19 3.48 -3.71
C GLY A 55 12.82 4.97 -3.60
N CYS A 56 11.61 5.28 -3.13
CA CYS A 56 11.09 6.64 -3.04
C CYS A 56 10.58 6.94 -1.63
N SER A 57 10.52 8.23 -1.28
CA SER A 57 9.86 8.69 -0.06
C SER A 57 8.35 8.75 -0.23
N LEU A 58 7.64 8.55 0.88
CA LEU A 58 6.20 8.75 1.01
C LEU A 58 5.75 10.16 0.60
N GLU A 59 6.61 11.17 0.69
CA GLU A 59 6.29 12.56 0.33
C GLU A 59 6.27 12.82 -1.18
N THR A 60 6.70 11.85 -1.99
CA THR A 60 6.67 12.00 -3.45
C THR A 60 5.23 12.01 -3.99
N PRO A 61 4.94 12.75 -5.08
CA PRO A 61 3.61 12.79 -5.68
C PRO A 61 3.05 11.40 -6.00
N ASP A 62 3.86 10.54 -6.63
CA ASP A 62 3.46 9.19 -7.03
C ASP A 62 3.09 8.31 -5.82
N ALA A 63 3.83 8.44 -4.71
CA ALA A 63 3.52 7.72 -3.48
C ALA A 63 2.18 8.19 -2.88
N GLN A 64 1.94 9.50 -2.87
CA GLN A 64 0.67 10.08 -2.41
C GLN A 64 -0.50 9.66 -3.30
N GLU A 65 -0.32 9.64 -4.62
CA GLU A 65 -1.33 9.18 -5.58
C GLU A 65 -1.70 7.71 -5.35
N LEU A 66 -0.71 6.83 -5.14
CA LEU A 66 -0.97 5.43 -4.81
C LEU A 66 -1.76 5.29 -3.50
N LEU A 67 -1.39 6.03 -2.46
CA LEU A 67 -2.14 6.00 -1.19
C LEU A 67 -3.58 6.46 -1.37
N GLN A 68 -3.79 7.56 -2.09
CA GLN A 68 -5.12 8.08 -2.37
C GLN A 68 -5.95 7.07 -3.17
N LEU A 69 -5.34 6.39 -4.15
CA LEU A 69 -5.99 5.33 -4.90
C LEU A 69 -6.42 4.17 -4.00
N LEU A 70 -5.56 3.70 -3.10
CA LEU A 70 -5.89 2.61 -2.17
C LEU A 70 -6.97 3.01 -1.16
N VAL A 71 -6.99 4.27 -0.74
CA VAL A 71 -8.04 4.83 0.12
C VAL A 71 -9.37 4.94 -0.62
N ALA A 72 -9.36 5.47 -1.84
CA ALA A 72 -10.55 5.55 -2.70
C ALA A 72 -11.12 4.15 -3.00
N ARG A 73 -10.24 3.14 -3.13
CA ARG A 73 -10.63 1.73 -3.29
C ARG A 73 -11.24 1.12 -2.03
N GLY A 74 -11.09 1.78 -0.88
CA GLY A 74 -11.48 1.26 0.44
C GLY A 74 -10.55 0.18 0.97
N TRP A 75 -9.38 -0.01 0.35
CA TRP A 75 -8.39 -1.03 0.75
C TRP A 75 -7.50 -0.54 1.89
N LEU A 76 -7.29 0.77 1.97
CA LEU A 76 -6.50 1.41 3.01
C LEU A 76 -7.33 2.53 3.66
N GLN A 77 -7.15 2.75 4.95
CA GLN A 77 -7.74 3.88 5.66
C GLN A 77 -6.77 4.41 6.70
N VAL A 78 -6.84 5.71 6.98
CA VAL A 78 -6.17 6.30 8.13
C VAL A 78 -7.09 6.24 9.35
N ASP A 79 -6.58 5.71 10.45
CA ASP A 79 -7.25 5.60 11.74
C ASP A 79 -6.33 6.20 12.81
N GLY A 80 -6.57 7.47 13.14
CA GLY A 80 -5.65 8.25 13.96
C GLY A 80 -4.29 8.43 13.27
N SER A 81 -3.23 7.94 13.90
CA SER A 81 -1.86 7.95 13.35
C SER A 81 -1.49 6.67 12.60
N GLN A 82 -2.44 5.77 12.38
CA GLN A 82 -2.19 4.45 11.80
C GLN A 82 -2.90 4.23 10.47
N TRP A 83 -2.17 3.67 9.52
CA TRP A 83 -2.68 3.23 8.23
C TRP A 83 -3.12 1.77 8.32
N LYS A 84 -4.42 1.51 8.18
CA LYS A 84 -5.02 0.19 8.32
C LYS A 84 -5.53 -0.33 6.99
N THR A 85 -5.25 -1.59 6.71
CA THR A 85 -5.78 -2.29 5.54
C THR A 85 -7.15 -2.85 5.89
N ARG A 86 -8.13 -2.65 5.01
CA ARG A 86 -9.46 -3.26 5.15
C ARG A 86 -9.61 -4.39 4.15
N LEU A 87 -10.02 -5.54 4.68
CA LEU A 87 -10.53 -6.62 3.85
C LEU A 87 -12.04 -6.44 3.66
N GLY A 88 -12.55 -6.79 2.49
CA GLY A 88 -13.97 -6.75 2.13
C GLY A 88 -14.48 -8.08 1.64
#